data_AF-A0A934Q3X3-F1
#
_entry.id   AF-A0A934Q3X3-F1
#
_cell.length_a   1.000
_cell.length_b   1.000
_cell.length_c   1.000
_cell.angle_alpha   90.00
_cell.angle_beta   90.00
_cell.angle_gamma   90.00
#
_symmetry.space_group_name_H-M   'P 1'
#
loop_
_entity.id
_entity.type
_entity.pdbx_description
1 polymer ?
#
loop_
_entity_poly.entity_id
_entity_poly.type
_entity_poly.pdbx_seq_one_letter_code
_entity_poly.pdbx_strand_id
1 'polypeptide(L)'
;MRAPSLRACSALSRIALAAAATCALPAHAQFGGLLQSMMQAQQQAAQQEAAQRAATPAKRWGTVKPVPADLRTQAQAFAAGAKSAEMRPLYERLFIEGERNATLNFERIGLAALSAGDLDTAEKAFEAAVARIDLIYADNPEAQKAKSLWTAEKVKDFKGEPYERAMAYFYRGIVWAAKGDFQNARAMFKQADYQDTVAEAEAYAGDFGLMPYMAGWASYCDGNEQLAKEFAQQAAKVDKGFVGISAEQPVLVLFETSRVPFKYGGGKYGELLKWQQYEAVLKEPKYEVQGACVPDADGCKPVPGKFIVGGDVGFQATTRGGRPIDAVLGGKASFREGAEGVANVATAVGAASLDVAMLSGNRDAAGLGMVGMFAGLVAQGMAENTQAQADIREWEQLQGQLWLGTGSTKLEAPAVRANVQTFTQFVGVGMSFERQGSTVKLVNVMAGAPAHRAGLRSGDELLAVDGAPVATLQPQDIAAKVRGNAGTAVNLRVVRNGEPQDVPVVRDTITNPVVPSAPLKRLVDAPRCQLYWGRAMPAAAATVREAGPLEPGEHPRDPAFRGEIQAMFGA
;
A
#
# COMPACT_ATOMS: atom_id res chain seq x y z
N MET A 1 41.98 -75.52 -4.04
CA MET A 1 43.36 -75.98 -3.80
C MET A 1 44.33 -74.82 -4.03
N ARG A 2 45.50 -74.82 -3.37
CA ARG A 2 46.76 -74.07 -3.63
C ARG A 2 46.72 -72.60 -4.13
N ALA A 3 47.38 -71.72 -3.37
CA ALA A 3 47.92 -70.41 -3.81
C ALA A 3 49.31 -70.60 -4.51
N PRO A 4 50.19 -69.59 -4.81
CA PRO A 4 50.57 -68.36 -4.05
C PRO A 4 50.33 -67.05 -4.87
N SER A 5 50.85 -65.84 -4.63
CA SER A 5 52.00 -65.25 -3.87
C SER A 5 51.75 -63.71 -3.71
N LEU A 6 52.56 -62.75 -3.21
CA LEU A 6 53.72 -62.49 -2.28
C LEU A 6 54.01 -60.96 -2.45
N ARG A 7 54.46 -60.06 -1.55
CA ARG A 7 54.97 -59.91 -0.15
C ARG A 7 54.35 -58.59 0.43
N ALA A 8 54.37 -58.19 1.71
CA ALA A 8 55.12 -58.51 2.95
C ALA A 8 56.43 -57.73 3.25
N CYS A 9 56.30 -56.56 3.91
CA CYS A 9 57.16 -55.96 4.97
C CYS A 9 56.28 -54.93 5.74
N SER A 10 56.20 -54.78 7.08
CA SER A 10 57.08 -55.00 8.25
C SER A 10 58.11 -53.88 8.50
N ALA A 11 58.36 -53.36 9.72
CA ALA A 11 57.67 -53.47 11.03
C ALA A 11 58.17 -52.36 12.02
N LEU A 12 57.95 -52.54 13.34
CA LEU A 12 58.32 -51.71 14.51
C LEU A 12 57.24 -50.67 14.91
N SER A 13 56.42 -50.81 15.96
CA SER A 13 56.44 -51.52 17.27
C SER A 13 57.04 -50.75 18.45
N ARG A 14 56.13 -50.17 19.25
CA ARG A 14 56.15 -50.00 20.73
C ARG A 14 57.43 -49.44 21.40
N ILE A 15 57.33 -48.20 21.85
CA ILE A 15 57.87 -47.75 23.15
C ILE A 15 56.67 -47.29 24.01
N ALA A 16 56.78 -47.40 25.33
CA ALA A 16 55.70 -47.13 26.28
C ALA A 16 56.07 -46.01 27.29
N LEU A 17 55.17 -45.78 28.25
CA LEU A 17 55.28 -44.92 29.44
C LEU A 17 55.11 -43.39 29.27
N ALA A 18 53.98 -42.92 29.80
CA ALA A 18 53.87 -41.88 30.82
C ALA A 18 54.51 -40.50 30.59
N ALA A 19 53.71 -39.57 30.05
CA ALA A 19 53.85 -38.13 30.28
C ALA A 19 52.47 -37.43 30.28
N ALA A 20 51.59 -37.81 31.21
CA ALA A 20 50.23 -37.26 31.31
C ALA A 20 50.16 -36.06 32.27
N ALA A 21 50.55 -34.87 31.81
CA ALA A 21 50.26 -33.60 32.50
C ALA A 21 50.33 -32.38 31.57
N THR A 22 49.43 -31.41 31.81
CA THR A 22 49.38 -30.03 31.27
C THR A 22 49.06 -29.80 29.78
N CYS A 23 48.28 -28.74 29.54
CA CYS A 23 48.14 -27.98 28.29
C CYS A 23 47.53 -28.64 27.03
N ALA A 24 46.21 -28.94 27.05
CA ALA A 24 45.29 -28.62 25.93
C ALA A 24 43.81 -28.73 26.34
N LEU A 25 43.09 -27.60 26.42
CA LEU A 25 41.62 -27.59 26.32
C LEU A 25 41.24 -27.32 24.86
N PRO A 26 40.34 -28.10 24.23
CA PRO A 26 40.05 -27.97 22.81
C PRO A 26 39.17 -26.75 22.51
N ALA A 27 39.73 -25.74 21.84
CA ALA A 27 39.01 -24.54 21.40
C ALA A 27 37.84 -24.80 20.42
N HIS A 28 37.67 -26.05 19.95
CA HIS A 28 36.67 -26.44 18.96
C HIS A 28 35.22 -26.39 19.49
N ALA A 29 35.01 -26.59 20.80
CA ALA A 29 33.65 -26.58 21.38
C ALA A 29 33.00 -25.19 21.33
N GLN A 30 33.76 -24.12 21.65
CA GLN A 30 33.26 -22.75 21.62
C GLN A 30 33.05 -22.25 20.18
N PHE A 31 33.96 -22.56 19.26
CA PHE A 31 33.80 -22.20 17.85
C PHE A 31 32.58 -22.85 17.20
N GLY A 32 32.31 -24.14 17.49
CA GLY A 32 31.13 -24.83 16.97
C GLY A 32 29.82 -24.18 17.42
N GLY A 33 29.68 -23.89 18.72
CA GLY A 33 28.51 -23.19 19.25
C GLY A 33 28.34 -21.77 18.66
N LEU A 34 29.44 -21.03 18.48
CA LEU A 34 29.38 -19.69 17.89
C LEU A 34 28.92 -19.75 16.43
N LEU A 35 29.53 -20.61 15.60
CA LEU A 35 29.14 -20.84 14.20
C LEU A 35 27.68 -21.27 14.06
N GLN A 36 27.22 -22.20 14.91
CA GLN A 36 25.84 -22.66 14.89
C GLN A 36 24.85 -21.55 15.30
N SER A 37 25.20 -20.72 16.28
CA SER A 37 24.39 -19.55 16.66
C SER A 37 24.36 -18.48 15.54
N MET A 38 25.47 -18.26 14.84
CA MET A 38 25.53 -17.36 13.69
C MET A 38 24.72 -17.88 12.51
N MET A 39 24.77 -19.18 12.20
CA MET A 39 23.94 -19.80 11.17
C MET A 39 22.45 -19.74 11.51
N GLN A 40 22.06 -19.96 12.78
CA GLN A 40 20.68 -19.81 13.22
C GLN A 40 20.21 -18.36 13.17
N ALA A 41 21.03 -17.40 13.61
CA ALA A 41 20.73 -15.98 13.49
C ALA A 41 20.61 -15.53 12.02
N GLN A 42 21.46 -16.05 11.13
CA GLN A 42 21.40 -15.78 9.69
C GLN A 42 20.16 -16.44 9.03
N GLN A 43 19.77 -17.66 9.44
CA GLN A 43 18.51 -18.27 9.00
C GLN A 43 17.29 -17.51 9.52
N GLN A 44 17.27 -17.08 10.78
CA GLN A 44 16.19 -16.29 11.35
C GLN A 44 16.10 -14.91 10.70
N ALA A 45 17.23 -14.23 10.46
CA ALA A 45 17.28 -12.99 9.72
C ALA A 45 16.78 -13.18 8.28
N ALA A 46 17.20 -14.23 7.58
CA ALA A 46 16.72 -14.54 6.23
C ALA A 46 15.21 -14.92 6.21
N GLN A 47 14.69 -15.57 7.26
CA GLN A 47 13.26 -15.85 7.41
C GLN A 47 12.45 -14.59 7.73
N GLN A 48 12.97 -13.69 8.58
CA GLN A 48 12.37 -12.39 8.87
C GLN A 48 12.40 -11.47 7.64
N GLU A 49 13.51 -11.46 6.90
CA GLU A 49 13.63 -10.70 5.66
C GLU A 49 12.74 -11.29 4.56
N ALA A 50 12.61 -12.63 4.46
CA ALA A 50 11.65 -13.26 3.58
C ALA A 50 10.19 -12.93 3.96
N ALA A 51 9.87 -12.88 5.25
CA ALA A 51 8.55 -12.47 5.75
C ALA A 51 8.27 -10.98 5.46
N GLN A 52 9.27 -10.09 5.61
CA GLN A 52 9.15 -8.67 5.25
C GLN A 52 9.03 -8.48 3.73
N ARG A 53 9.80 -9.21 2.93
CA ARG A 53 9.67 -9.24 1.46
C ARG A 53 8.33 -9.82 0.99
N ALA A 54 7.69 -10.69 1.78
CA ALA A 54 6.33 -11.19 1.54
C ALA A 54 5.23 -10.22 1.99
N ALA A 55 5.46 -9.45 3.07
CA ALA A 55 4.55 -8.41 3.57
C ALA A 55 4.62 -7.09 2.75
N THR A 56 5.73 -6.86 2.05
CA THR A 56 5.96 -5.74 1.14
C THR A 56 6.53 -6.23 -0.20
N PRO A 57 5.70 -6.92 -1.02
CA PRO A 57 6.13 -7.41 -2.33
C PRO A 57 6.40 -6.27 -3.32
N ALA A 58 7.50 -6.33 -4.05
CA ALA A 58 7.83 -5.28 -5.03
C ALA A 58 6.86 -5.27 -6.23
N LYS A 59 6.41 -4.08 -6.64
CA LYS A 59 5.60 -3.89 -7.85
C LYS A 59 6.39 -4.29 -9.11
N ARG A 60 6.07 -5.46 -9.66
CA ARG A 60 6.67 -6.02 -10.88
C ARG A 60 6.10 -5.35 -12.14
N TRP A 61 6.51 -4.11 -12.38
CA TRP A 61 6.22 -3.39 -13.61
C TRP A 61 7.02 -3.92 -14.81
N GLY A 62 6.50 -3.70 -16.02
CA GLY A 62 7.28 -3.78 -17.25
C GLY A 62 8.37 -2.69 -17.32
N THR A 63 9.25 -2.78 -18.32
CA THR A 63 10.38 -1.85 -18.49
C THR A 63 9.92 -0.40 -18.69
N VAL A 64 10.25 0.48 -17.74
CA VAL A 64 10.03 1.92 -17.84
C VAL A 64 10.81 2.48 -19.03
N LYS A 65 10.13 3.13 -19.99
CA LYS A 65 10.80 3.92 -21.03
C LYS A 65 11.02 5.36 -20.53
N PRO A 66 12.09 6.05 -20.96
CA PRO A 66 12.30 7.46 -20.61
C PRO A 66 11.27 8.36 -21.30
N VAL A 67 10.74 9.35 -20.58
CA VAL A 67 9.89 10.40 -21.15
C VAL A 67 10.74 11.31 -22.07
N PRO A 68 10.34 11.53 -23.34
CA PRO A 68 11.00 12.47 -24.24
C PRO A 68 11.13 13.89 -23.66
N ALA A 69 12.22 14.58 -24.00
CA ALA A 69 12.54 15.89 -23.40
C ALA A 69 11.57 16.99 -23.84
N ASP A 70 11.12 16.94 -25.09
CA ASP A 70 10.08 17.79 -25.67
C ASP A 70 8.72 17.56 -24.98
N LEU A 71 8.31 16.30 -24.77
CA LEU A 71 7.06 15.95 -24.10
C LEU A 71 7.08 16.42 -22.63
N ARG A 72 8.23 16.28 -21.95
CA ARG A 72 8.43 16.81 -20.59
C ARG A 72 8.34 18.33 -20.54
N THR A 73 8.92 19.02 -21.51
CA THR A 73 8.86 20.49 -21.61
C THR A 73 7.43 20.98 -21.81
N GLN A 74 6.67 20.31 -22.69
CA GLN A 74 5.25 20.60 -22.90
C GLN A 74 4.41 20.31 -21.66
N ALA A 75 4.66 19.20 -20.96
CA ALA A 75 3.99 18.84 -19.73
C ALA A 75 4.22 19.86 -18.60
N GLN A 76 5.45 20.38 -18.47
CA GLN A 76 5.81 21.43 -17.53
C GLN A 76 5.14 22.78 -17.87
N ALA A 77 5.04 23.12 -19.17
CA ALA A 77 4.32 24.30 -19.62
C ALA A 77 2.81 24.21 -19.32
N PHE A 78 2.19 23.04 -19.53
CA PHE A 78 0.80 22.78 -19.14
C PHE A 78 0.61 22.85 -17.62
N ALA A 79 1.50 22.22 -16.85
CA ALA A 79 1.44 22.20 -15.39
C ALA A 79 1.68 23.57 -14.73
N ALA A 80 2.27 24.53 -15.44
CA ALA A 80 2.38 25.91 -14.96
C ALA A 80 1.00 26.57 -14.68
N GLY A 81 -0.06 26.13 -15.36
CA GLY A 81 -1.44 26.56 -15.11
C GLY A 81 -2.09 25.96 -13.85
N ALA A 82 -1.46 25.01 -13.17
CA ALA A 82 -2.01 24.43 -11.95
C ALA A 82 -2.03 25.45 -10.80
N LYS A 83 -3.20 25.61 -10.16
CA LYS A 83 -3.48 26.61 -9.11
C LYS A 83 -2.57 26.54 -7.86
N SER A 84 -1.85 25.44 -7.64
CA SER A 84 -0.89 25.30 -6.54
C SER A 84 0.34 24.49 -6.96
N ALA A 85 1.44 24.63 -6.22
CA ALA A 85 2.70 23.94 -6.51
C ALA A 85 2.57 22.41 -6.35
N GLU A 86 1.76 21.97 -5.40
CA GLU A 86 1.45 20.58 -5.08
C GLU A 86 0.67 19.88 -6.19
N MET A 87 -0.11 20.64 -6.98
CA MET A 87 -0.89 20.11 -8.11
C MET A 87 -0.07 19.93 -9.40
N ARG A 88 1.05 20.65 -9.56
CA ARG A 88 1.88 20.61 -10.79
C ARG A 88 2.34 19.20 -11.18
N PRO A 89 2.85 18.36 -10.25
CA PRO A 89 3.26 16.99 -10.59
C PRO A 89 2.12 16.11 -11.10
N LEU A 90 0.87 16.38 -10.71
CA LEU A 90 -0.30 15.65 -11.20
C LEU A 90 -0.70 16.11 -12.61
N TYR A 91 -0.55 17.40 -12.91
CA TYR A 91 -0.78 17.96 -14.25
C TYR A 91 0.30 17.52 -15.25
N GLU A 92 1.58 17.52 -14.86
CA GLU A 92 2.67 16.96 -15.67
C GLU A 92 2.37 15.49 -16.01
N ARG A 93 1.93 14.72 -15.01
CA ARG A 93 1.61 13.31 -15.14
C ARG A 93 0.41 13.04 -16.06
N LEU A 94 -0.67 13.82 -15.96
CA LEU A 94 -1.82 13.77 -16.88
C LEU A 94 -1.39 13.96 -18.34
N PHE A 95 -0.52 14.94 -18.60
CA PHE A 95 -0.06 15.27 -19.96
C PHE A 95 0.91 14.22 -20.54
N ILE A 96 1.77 13.64 -19.71
CA ILE A 96 2.76 12.62 -20.09
C ILE A 96 2.11 11.24 -20.28
N GLU A 97 1.30 10.77 -19.33
CA GLU A 97 0.70 9.43 -19.36
C GLU A 97 -0.50 9.31 -20.32
N GLY A 98 -1.06 10.44 -20.79
CA GLY A 98 -2.01 10.48 -21.90
C GLY A 98 -3.39 9.88 -21.61
N GLU A 99 -4.16 9.63 -22.67
CA GLU A 99 -5.55 9.15 -22.54
C GLU A 99 -5.62 7.78 -21.84
N ARG A 100 -4.59 6.94 -22.05
CA ARG A 100 -4.49 5.59 -21.48
C ARG A 100 -4.51 5.55 -19.95
N ASN A 101 -4.06 6.61 -19.27
CA ASN A 101 -4.17 6.74 -17.81
C ASN A 101 -5.05 7.93 -17.39
N ALA A 102 -5.87 8.48 -18.30
CA ALA A 102 -6.64 9.70 -18.04
C ALA A 102 -7.53 9.58 -16.80
N THR A 103 -8.36 8.54 -16.72
CA THR A 103 -9.25 8.27 -15.57
C THR A 103 -8.49 8.36 -14.24
N LEU A 104 -7.31 7.71 -14.16
CA LEU A 104 -6.49 7.63 -12.95
C LEU A 104 -5.85 8.97 -12.57
N ASN A 105 -5.44 9.76 -13.56
CA ASN A 105 -4.86 11.07 -13.31
C ASN A 105 -5.94 12.13 -13.00
N PHE A 106 -7.14 11.99 -13.56
CA PHE A 106 -8.32 12.74 -13.14
C PHE A 106 -8.75 12.39 -11.71
N GLU A 107 -8.78 11.11 -11.32
CA GLU A 107 -9.01 10.65 -9.94
C GLU A 107 -8.02 11.29 -8.94
N ARG A 108 -6.72 11.26 -9.26
CA ARG A 108 -5.66 11.93 -8.47
C ARG A 108 -5.86 13.45 -8.37
N ILE A 109 -6.12 14.12 -9.49
CA ILE A 109 -6.32 15.58 -9.52
C ILE A 109 -7.58 15.96 -8.73
N GLY A 110 -8.65 15.18 -8.87
CA GLY A 110 -9.92 15.42 -8.18
C GLY A 110 -9.77 15.36 -6.66
N LEU A 111 -9.12 14.30 -6.15
CA LEU A 111 -8.94 14.11 -4.70
C LEU A 111 -7.95 15.11 -4.09
N ALA A 112 -6.90 15.47 -4.84
CA ALA A 112 -5.96 16.51 -4.42
C ALA A 112 -6.61 17.91 -4.40
N ALA A 113 -7.39 18.26 -5.44
CA ALA A 113 -8.14 19.51 -5.49
C ALA A 113 -9.20 19.60 -4.38
N LEU A 114 -9.95 18.52 -4.14
CA LEU A 114 -10.91 18.44 -3.03
C LEU A 114 -10.21 18.60 -1.67
N SER A 115 -9.02 18.00 -1.49
CA SER A 115 -8.18 18.16 -0.30
C SER A 115 -7.71 19.61 -0.10
N ALA A 116 -7.39 20.31 -1.19
CA ALA A 116 -7.08 21.75 -1.16
C ALA A 116 -8.32 22.60 -0.81
N GLY A 117 -9.51 22.19 -1.26
CA GLY A 117 -10.75 22.97 -1.20
C GLY A 117 -11.14 23.60 -2.56
N ASP A 118 -10.47 23.19 -3.64
CA ASP A 118 -10.63 23.71 -5.00
C ASP A 118 -11.73 22.94 -5.75
N LEU A 119 -12.98 23.22 -5.37
CA LEU A 119 -14.16 22.45 -5.80
C LEU A 119 -14.36 22.42 -7.33
N ASP A 120 -14.00 23.47 -8.06
CA ASP A 120 -14.19 23.54 -9.51
C ASP A 120 -13.18 22.67 -10.28
N THR A 121 -11.95 22.55 -9.78
CA THR A 121 -10.97 21.60 -10.34
C THR A 121 -11.33 20.17 -9.94
N ALA A 122 -11.83 19.97 -8.71
CA ALA A 122 -12.31 18.67 -8.25
C ALA A 122 -13.51 18.17 -9.07
N GLU A 123 -14.46 19.05 -9.37
CA GLU A 123 -15.61 18.82 -10.26
C GLU A 123 -15.17 18.37 -11.65
N LYS A 124 -14.41 19.22 -12.36
CA LYS A 124 -13.91 18.92 -13.72
C LYS A 124 -13.19 17.58 -13.78
N ALA A 125 -12.33 17.30 -12.80
CA ALA A 125 -11.56 16.08 -12.76
C ALA A 125 -12.44 14.85 -12.50
N PHE A 126 -13.25 14.84 -11.43
CA PHE A 126 -14.08 13.68 -11.13
C PHE A 126 -15.16 13.44 -12.20
N GLU A 127 -15.68 14.47 -12.85
CA GLU A 127 -16.57 14.32 -14.01
C GLU A 127 -15.85 13.68 -15.21
N ALA A 128 -14.63 14.12 -15.52
CA ALA A 128 -13.83 13.56 -16.61
C ALA A 128 -13.37 12.11 -16.34
N ALA A 129 -13.25 11.70 -15.06
CA ALA A 129 -13.05 10.32 -14.64
C ALA A 129 -14.35 9.49 -14.76
N VAL A 130 -15.45 9.96 -14.16
CA VAL A 130 -16.76 9.29 -14.17
C VAL A 130 -17.26 9.07 -15.60
N ALA A 131 -17.21 10.08 -16.48
CA ALA A 131 -17.57 9.92 -17.88
C ALA A 131 -16.71 8.88 -18.62
N ARG A 132 -15.43 8.73 -18.23
CA ARG A 132 -14.53 7.69 -18.77
C ARG A 132 -14.81 6.29 -18.20
N ILE A 133 -15.53 6.18 -17.08
CA ILE A 133 -16.05 4.94 -16.48
C ILE A 133 -17.41 4.56 -17.10
N ASP A 134 -18.36 5.50 -17.22
CA ASP A 134 -19.71 5.22 -17.75
C ASP A 134 -19.69 4.67 -19.19
N LEU A 135 -18.67 5.03 -19.99
CA LEU A 135 -18.42 4.46 -21.33
C LEU A 135 -18.27 2.93 -21.35
N ILE A 136 -18.04 2.26 -20.21
CA ILE A 136 -18.02 0.79 -20.09
C ILE A 136 -19.43 0.22 -20.27
N TYR A 137 -20.42 0.91 -19.71
CA TYR A 137 -21.81 0.46 -19.56
C TYR A 137 -22.75 0.96 -20.65
N ALA A 138 -22.23 1.73 -21.61
CA ALA A 138 -23.00 2.18 -22.76
C ALA A 138 -23.32 1.03 -23.73
N ASP A 139 -24.60 0.92 -24.10
CA ASP A 139 -25.11 0.05 -25.16
C ASP A 139 -25.48 0.86 -26.41
N ASN A 140 -24.47 1.54 -26.97
CA ASN A 140 -24.56 2.23 -28.25
C ASN A 140 -23.51 1.69 -29.25
N PRO A 141 -23.63 2.01 -30.55
CA PRO A 141 -22.70 1.50 -31.58
C PRO A 141 -21.24 1.92 -31.35
N GLU A 142 -21.00 3.08 -30.75
CA GLU A 142 -19.64 3.55 -30.42
C GLU A 142 -19.02 2.77 -29.26
N ALA A 143 -19.81 2.34 -28.29
CA ALA A 143 -19.37 1.48 -27.19
C ALA A 143 -19.18 0.03 -27.64
N GLN A 144 -19.94 -0.47 -28.61
CA GLN A 144 -19.64 -1.76 -29.28
C GLN A 144 -18.36 -1.66 -30.14
N LYS A 145 -18.13 -0.50 -30.77
CA LYS A 145 -16.87 -0.18 -31.46
C LYS A 145 -15.69 0.00 -30.48
N ALA A 146 -15.95 0.49 -29.27
CA ALA A 146 -14.98 0.50 -28.18
C ALA A 146 -14.68 -0.93 -27.71
N LYS A 147 -15.70 -1.74 -27.41
CA LYS A 147 -15.59 -3.17 -27.02
C LYS A 147 -14.75 -3.99 -28.03
N SER A 148 -14.80 -3.66 -29.32
CA SER A 148 -13.93 -4.27 -30.36
C SER A 148 -12.57 -3.59 -30.58
N LEU A 149 -12.38 -2.36 -30.13
CA LEU A 149 -11.04 -1.77 -29.94
C LEU A 149 -10.35 -2.35 -28.69
N TRP A 150 -11.09 -2.78 -27.67
CA TRP A 150 -10.52 -3.37 -26.45
C TRP A 150 -9.91 -4.77 -26.67
N THR A 151 -10.25 -5.45 -27.76
CA THR A 151 -9.54 -6.66 -28.21
C THR A 151 -8.24 -6.38 -28.98
N ALA A 152 -7.94 -5.12 -29.31
CA ALA A 152 -6.64 -4.72 -29.85
C ALA A 152 -5.62 -4.60 -28.71
N GLU A 153 -4.95 -5.72 -28.40
CA GLU A 153 -4.07 -5.96 -27.24
C GLU A 153 -3.05 -4.87 -26.88
N LYS A 154 -2.66 -4.00 -27.82
CA LYS A 154 -1.64 -2.97 -27.64
C LYS A 154 -2.05 -1.83 -26.68
N VAL A 155 -3.34 -1.61 -26.42
CA VAL A 155 -3.83 -0.45 -25.65
C VAL A 155 -4.89 -0.85 -24.62
N LYS A 156 -4.53 -0.79 -23.32
CA LYS A 156 -5.46 -0.94 -22.19
C LYS A 156 -5.57 0.37 -21.41
N ASP A 157 -6.68 1.07 -21.55
CA ASP A 157 -6.99 2.24 -20.72
C ASP A 157 -7.17 1.85 -19.25
N PHE A 158 -6.83 2.75 -18.32
CA PHE A 158 -7.19 2.58 -16.93
C PHE A 158 -8.64 2.97 -16.68
N LYS A 159 -9.35 2.16 -15.90
CA LYS A 159 -10.77 2.35 -15.55
C LYS A 159 -11.11 2.13 -14.07
N GLY A 160 -10.13 1.76 -13.24
CA GLY A 160 -10.36 1.38 -11.84
C GLY A 160 -10.93 -0.03 -11.66
N GLU A 161 -10.43 -0.74 -10.65
CA GLU A 161 -11.13 -1.89 -10.06
C GLU A 161 -12.43 -1.40 -9.38
N PRO A 162 -13.44 -2.26 -9.09
CA PRO A 162 -14.77 -1.81 -8.64
C PRO A 162 -14.76 -0.83 -7.46
N TYR A 163 -13.88 -1.05 -6.47
CA TYR A 163 -13.73 -0.16 -5.31
C TYR A 163 -13.15 1.23 -5.67
N GLU A 164 -12.28 1.32 -6.67
CA GLU A 164 -11.73 2.61 -7.15
C GLU A 164 -12.82 3.39 -7.88
N ARG A 165 -13.61 2.71 -8.71
CA ARG A 165 -14.76 3.31 -9.41
C ARG A 165 -15.81 3.81 -8.42
N ALA A 166 -16.24 2.97 -7.48
CA ALA A 166 -17.20 3.36 -6.43
C ALA A 166 -16.73 4.62 -5.68
N MET A 167 -15.45 4.69 -5.32
CA MET A 167 -14.88 5.85 -4.64
C MET A 167 -14.81 7.11 -5.54
N ALA A 168 -14.63 6.98 -6.86
CA ALA A 168 -14.69 8.12 -7.78
C ALA A 168 -16.08 8.80 -7.79
N TYR A 169 -17.17 8.03 -7.81
CA TYR A 169 -18.52 8.58 -7.69
C TYR A 169 -18.80 9.11 -6.27
N PHE A 170 -18.32 8.44 -5.21
CA PHE A 170 -18.42 8.95 -3.83
C PHE A 170 -17.80 10.35 -3.70
N TYR A 171 -16.59 10.57 -4.22
CA TYR A 171 -15.97 11.90 -4.20
C TYR A 171 -16.67 12.91 -5.12
N ARG A 172 -17.18 12.52 -6.31
CA ARG A 172 -18.05 13.40 -7.12
C ARG A 172 -19.32 13.81 -6.36
N GLY A 173 -19.88 12.89 -5.55
CA GLY A 173 -21.01 13.15 -4.66
C GLY A 173 -20.69 14.15 -3.54
N ILE A 174 -19.51 14.04 -2.91
CA ILE A 174 -19.02 15.04 -1.95
C ILE A 174 -18.83 16.41 -2.63
N VAL A 175 -18.31 16.47 -3.85
CA VAL A 175 -18.18 17.74 -4.61
C VAL A 175 -19.54 18.36 -4.90
N TRP A 176 -20.53 17.59 -5.37
CA TRP A 176 -21.89 18.11 -5.58
C TRP A 176 -22.52 18.64 -4.28
N ALA A 177 -22.38 17.91 -3.16
CA ALA A 177 -22.86 18.35 -1.86
C ALA A 177 -22.16 19.64 -1.39
N ALA A 178 -20.85 19.77 -1.62
CA ALA A 178 -20.07 20.98 -1.33
C ALA A 178 -20.50 22.19 -2.19
N LYS A 179 -21.01 21.95 -3.41
CA LYS A 179 -21.64 22.98 -4.26
C LYS A 179 -23.14 23.18 -3.97
N GLY A 180 -23.69 22.50 -2.95
CA GLY A 180 -25.08 22.62 -2.50
C GLY A 180 -26.12 21.79 -3.27
N ASP A 181 -25.69 21.00 -4.26
CA ASP A 181 -26.58 20.15 -5.06
C ASP A 181 -26.71 18.76 -4.42
N PHE A 182 -27.64 18.65 -3.48
CA PHE A 182 -27.90 17.40 -2.77
C PHE A 182 -28.61 16.35 -3.63
N GLN A 183 -29.19 16.73 -4.78
CA GLN A 183 -29.91 15.81 -5.66
C GLN A 183 -28.93 15.05 -6.55
N ASN A 184 -27.98 15.76 -7.17
CA ASN A 184 -26.88 15.15 -7.90
C ASN A 184 -25.88 14.47 -6.95
N ALA A 185 -25.64 15.00 -5.75
CA ALA A 185 -24.86 14.28 -4.73
C ALA A 185 -25.46 12.91 -4.39
N ARG A 186 -26.77 12.86 -4.10
CA ARG A 186 -27.52 11.62 -3.87
C ARG A 186 -27.46 10.66 -5.05
N ALA A 187 -27.56 11.17 -6.29
CA ALA A 187 -27.42 10.35 -7.49
C ALA A 187 -26.02 9.70 -7.58
N MET A 188 -24.95 10.46 -7.32
CA MET A 188 -23.59 9.93 -7.30
C MET A 188 -23.35 8.93 -6.18
N PHE A 189 -23.89 9.14 -4.97
CA PHE A 189 -23.78 8.14 -3.89
C PHE A 189 -24.50 6.83 -4.22
N LYS A 190 -25.65 6.88 -4.89
CA LYS A 190 -26.30 5.67 -5.43
C LYS A 190 -25.49 5.01 -6.56
N GLN A 191 -24.82 5.79 -7.39
CA GLN A 191 -23.99 5.25 -8.48
C GLN A 191 -22.67 4.67 -7.96
N ALA A 192 -22.16 5.15 -6.81
CA ALA A 192 -21.08 4.51 -6.08
C ALA A 192 -21.50 3.11 -5.58
N ASP A 193 -22.69 2.99 -4.97
CA ASP A 193 -23.33 1.72 -4.57
C ASP A 193 -23.52 0.77 -5.78
N TYR A 194 -23.86 1.32 -6.96
CA TYR A 194 -23.94 0.53 -8.20
C TYR A 194 -22.57 0.04 -8.69
N GLN A 195 -21.58 0.92 -8.82
CA GLN A 195 -20.22 0.51 -9.23
C GLN A 195 -19.60 -0.51 -8.26
N ASP A 196 -19.99 -0.44 -6.98
CA ASP A 196 -19.64 -1.42 -5.96
C ASP A 196 -20.36 -2.77 -6.15
N THR A 197 -21.63 -2.76 -6.56
CA THR A 197 -22.41 -4.00 -6.79
C THR A 197 -22.11 -4.69 -8.13
N VAL A 198 -21.57 -4.01 -9.16
CA VAL A 198 -21.07 -4.68 -10.38
C VAL A 198 -19.68 -5.32 -10.19
N ALA A 199 -19.58 -6.17 -9.18
CA ALA A 199 -18.48 -7.11 -8.97
C ALA A 199 -18.94 -8.51 -9.42
N GLU A 200 -18.11 -9.20 -10.21
CA GLU A 200 -18.49 -10.47 -10.84
C GLU A 200 -18.70 -11.62 -9.84
N ALA A 201 -18.05 -11.55 -8.68
CA ALA A 201 -18.38 -12.34 -7.51
C ALA A 201 -19.55 -11.68 -6.77
N GLU A 202 -20.78 -11.89 -7.27
CA GLU A 202 -22.04 -11.36 -6.70
C GLU A 202 -22.19 -11.60 -5.17
N ALA A 203 -21.51 -12.64 -4.65
CA ALA A 203 -21.47 -12.99 -3.23
C ALA A 203 -20.85 -11.94 -2.29
N TYR A 204 -20.19 -10.88 -2.81
CA TYR A 204 -19.61 -9.77 -2.03
C TYR A 204 -20.02 -8.38 -2.55
N ALA A 205 -21.12 -8.32 -3.30
CA ALA A 205 -21.65 -7.09 -3.90
C ALA A 205 -22.48 -6.27 -2.89
N GLY A 206 -22.15 -4.98 -2.72
CA GLY A 206 -22.97 -4.05 -1.94
C GLY A 206 -22.81 -4.12 -0.42
N ASP A 207 -21.57 -4.28 0.07
CA ASP A 207 -21.21 -4.32 1.49
C ASP A 207 -21.00 -2.92 2.12
N PHE A 208 -20.86 -1.85 1.32
CA PHE A 208 -20.64 -0.49 1.85
C PHE A 208 -21.94 0.13 2.38
N GLY A 209 -22.20 0.04 3.68
CA GLY A 209 -23.26 0.82 4.32
C GLY A 209 -23.13 2.35 4.10
N LEU A 210 -21.90 2.84 3.86
CA LEU A 210 -21.62 4.25 3.58
C LEU A 210 -22.38 4.81 2.38
N MET A 211 -22.48 4.08 1.26
CA MET A 211 -23.02 4.63 0.02
C MET A 211 -24.53 4.96 0.13
N PRO A 212 -25.41 4.03 0.54
CA PRO A 212 -26.79 4.39 0.86
C PRO A 212 -26.87 5.39 2.02
N TYR A 213 -26.04 5.30 3.07
CA TYR A 213 -26.09 6.28 4.16
C TYR A 213 -25.86 7.72 3.66
N MET A 214 -24.88 7.93 2.78
CA MET A 214 -24.60 9.23 2.16
C MET A 214 -25.74 9.70 1.25
N ALA A 215 -26.38 8.79 0.50
CA ALA A 215 -27.60 9.10 -0.24
C ALA A 215 -28.77 9.51 0.68
N GLY A 216 -28.84 8.93 1.88
CA GLY A 216 -29.79 9.30 2.93
C GLY A 216 -29.49 10.67 3.54
N TRP A 217 -28.23 10.95 3.90
CA TRP A 217 -27.81 12.24 4.43
C TRP A 217 -28.03 13.38 3.41
N ALA A 218 -27.69 13.13 2.13
CA ALA A 218 -28.01 14.07 1.05
C ALA A 218 -29.53 14.28 0.91
N SER A 219 -30.36 13.23 1.09
CA SER A 219 -31.82 13.37 1.14
C SER A 219 -32.30 14.25 2.30
N TYR A 220 -31.68 14.15 3.47
CA TYR A 220 -31.98 15.01 4.62
C TYR A 220 -31.58 16.47 4.37
N CYS A 221 -30.43 16.72 3.73
CA CYS A 221 -30.01 18.06 3.31
C CYS A 221 -31.00 18.69 2.31
N ASP A 222 -31.47 17.91 1.33
CA ASP A 222 -32.49 18.22 0.32
C ASP A 222 -33.92 18.37 0.91
N GLY A 223 -34.08 18.18 2.22
CA GLY A 223 -35.37 18.31 2.92
C GLY A 223 -36.26 17.06 2.90
N ASN A 224 -35.84 15.97 2.25
CA ASN A 224 -36.60 14.73 2.14
C ASN A 224 -36.24 13.73 3.27
N GLU A 225 -36.82 13.96 4.45
CA GLU A 225 -36.63 13.15 5.66
C GLU A 225 -37.13 11.71 5.53
N GLN A 226 -38.13 11.45 4.67
CA GLN A 226 -38.64 10.09 4.43
C GLN A 226 -37.62 9.26 3.65
N LEU A 227 -37.10 9.80 2.54
CA LEU A 227 -36.06 9.14 1.75
C LEU A 227 -34.75 9.00 2.53
N ALA A 228 -34.45 9.95 3.44
CA ALA A 228 -33.32 9.83 4.37
C ALA A 228 -33.43 8.60 5.29
N LYS A 229 -34.63 8.32 5.81
CA LYS A 229 -34.91 7.14 6.65
C LYS A 229 -34.81 5.84 5.86
N GLU A 230 -35.35 5.80 4.64
CA GLU A 230 -35.29 4.63 3.75
C GLU A 230 -33.84 4.24 3.42
N PHE A 231 -33.00 5.22 3.08
CA PHE A 231 -31.58 5.01 2.82
C PHE A 231 -30.77 4.65 4.08
N ALA A 232 -31.05 5.25 5.23
CA ALA A 232 -30.43 4.84 6.50
C ALA A 232 -30.81 3.39 6.88
N GLN A 233 -32.03 2.95 6.57
CA GLN A 233 -32.45 1.55 6.72
C GLN A 233 -31.79 0.62 5.70
N GLN A 234 -31.49 1.07 4.47
CA GLN A 234 -30.69 0.30 3.52
C GLN A 234 -29.26 0.11 4.05
N ALA A 235 -28.62 1.18 4.51
CA ALA A 235 -27.29 1.12 5.13
C ALA A 235 -27.24 0.14 6.30
N ALA A 236 -28.22 0.18 7.21
CA ALA A 236 -28.29 -0.71 8.38
C ALA A 236 -28.67 -2.18 8.06
N LYS A 237 -29.18 -2.48 6.85
CA LYS A 237 -29.39 -3.85 6.36
C LYS A 237 -28.11 -4.45 5.78
N VAL A 238 -27.34 -3.63 5.08
CA VAL A 238 -26.04 -3.96 4.48
C VAL A 238 -24.98 -4.12 5.57
N ASP A 239 -24.73 -3.06 6.33
CA ASP A 239 -23.71 -3.01 7.37
C ASP A 239 -24.32 -2.74 8.76
N LYS A 240 -24.05 -3.66 9.69
CA LYS A 240 -24.52 -3.60 11.07
C LYS A 240 -23.91 -2.43 11.85
N GLY A 241 -22.81 -1.83 11.39
CA GLY A 241 -22.25 -0.59 11.94
C GLY A 241 -23.25 0.59 11.93
N PHE A 242 -24.10 0.65 10.90
CA PHE A 242 -25.11 1.68 10.70
C PHE A 242 -26.41 1.45 11.49
N VAL A 243 -26.56 0.31 12.18
CA VAL A 243 -27.73 0.06 13.05
C VAL A 243 -27.80 1.14 14.15
N GLY A 244 -28.91 1.88 14.16
CA GLY A 244 -29.13 3.00 15.08
C GLY A 244 -28.49 4.33 14.67
N ILE A 245 -27.83 4.43 13.51
CA ILE A 245 -27.32 5.70 12.97
C ILE A 245 -28.39 6.33 12.08
N SER A 246 -29.05 7.41 12.54
CA SER A 246 -29.93 8.19 11.66
C SER A 246 -29.11 9.09 10.72
N ALA A 247 -29.58 9.25 9.48
CA ALA A 247 -29.07 10.21 8.50
C ALA A 247 -29.61 11.64 8.74
N GLU A 248 -30.57 11.81 9.65
CA GLU A 248 -31.26 13.08 9.93
C GLU A 248 -30.48 13.99 10.90
N GLN A 249 -29.17 14.08 10.71
CA GLN A 249 -28.26 14.75 11.64
C GLN A 249 -27.71 16.04 11.01
N PRO A 250 -27.90 17.22 11.64
CA PRO A 250 -27.40 18.50 11.13
C PRO A 250 -25.88 18.58 10.93
N VAL A 251 -25.10 17.68 11.52
CA VAL A 251 -23.65 17.58 11.31
C VAL A 251 -23.29 16.16 10.90
N LEU A 252 -22.53 16.06 9.81
CA LEU A 252 -21.78 14.88 9.40
C LEU A 252 -20.28 15.17 9.50
N VAL A 253 -19.53 14.20 10.00
CA VAL A 253 -18.08 14.22 10.11
C VAL A 253 -17.55 12.98 9.38
N LEU A 254 -16.81 13.19 8.29
CA LEU A 254 -16.13 12.13 7.55
C LEU A 254 -14.63 12.27 7.75
N PHE A 255 -13.96 11.23 8.24
CA PHE A 255 -12.52 11.26 8.43
C PHE A 255 -11.84 10.02 7.87
N GLU A 256 -10.86 10.21 6.99
CA GLU A 256 -10.23 9.10 6.28
C GLU A 256 -8.88 8.71 6.90
N THR A 257 -8.57 7.41 6.91
CA THR A 257 -7.35 6.84 7.50
C THR A 257 -6.84 5.64 6.69
N SER A 258 -5.56 5.29 6.87
CA SER A 258 -4.90 4.18 6.16
C SER A 258 -4.82 4.40 4.63
N ARG A 259 -3.94 3.67 3.94
CA ARG A 259 -3.94 3.57 2.47
C ARG A 259 -4.71 2.30 2.08
N VAL A 260 -5.31 2.27 0.90
CA VAL A 260 -5.72 0.99 0.28
C VAL A 260 -4.49 0.07 0.08
N PRO A 261 -4.64 -1.26 0.15
CA PRO A 261 -3.53 -2.19 -0.07
C PRO A 261 -3.07 -2.11 -1.53
N PHE A 262 -1.76 -1.99 -1.76
CA PHE A 262 -1.24 -1.80 -3.10
C PHE A 262 -1.30 -3.09 -3.95
N LYS A 263 -1.43 -2.91 -5.26
CA LYS A 263 -1.49 -3.94 -6.29
C LYS A 263 -0.10 -4.38 -6.72
N TYR A 264 0.11 -5.68 -6.95
CA TYR A 264 1.35 -6.23 -7.49
C TYR A 264 1.13 -7.48 -8.36
N GLY A 265 2.06 -7.72 -9.29
CA GLY A 265 2.03 -8.87 -10.19
C GLY A 265 2.66 -10.10 -9.54
N GLY A 266 1.85 -11.12 -9.28
CA GLY A 266 2.27 -12.47 -8.93
C GLY A 266 2.33 -13.40 -10.15
N GLY A 267 2.79 -14.63 -9.95
CA GLY A 267 2.97 -15.60 -11.03
C GLY A 267 4.39 -15.57 -11.64
N LYS A 268 4.59 -16.30 -12.75
CA LYS A 268 5.89 -16.42 -13.42
C LYS A 268 6.28 -15.16 -14.19
N TYR A 269 5.32 -14.58 -14.91
CA TYR A 269 5.50 -13.40 -15.77
C TYR A 269 4.86 -12.13 -15.19
N GLY A 270 4.06 -12.25 -14.12
CA GLY A 270 3.28 -11.17 -13.51
C GLY A 270 1.79 -11.23 -13.84
N GLU A 271 1.31 -12.40 -14.27
CA GLU A 271 -0.03 -12.68 -14.79
C GLU A 271 -1.16 -12.68 -13.75
N LEU A 272 -0.83 -12.86 -12.47
CA LEU A 272 -1.80 -12.85 -11.38
C LEU A 272 -1.82 -11.46 -10.73
N LEU A 273 -2.95 -10.76 -10.72
CA LEU A 273 -3.09 -9.61 -9.82
C LEU A 273 -3.15 -10.11 -8.37
N LYS A 274 -2.39 -9.45 -7.49
CA LYS A 274 -2.42 -9.66 -6.05
C LYS A 274 -2.39 -8.32 -5.32
N TRP A 275 -2.87 -8.31 -4.09
CA TRP A 275 -2.86 -7.15 -3.20
C TRP A 275 -1.95 -7.41 -2.01
N GLN A 276 -1.34 -6.36 -1.47
CA GLN A 276 -0.67 -6.40 -0.17
C GLN A 276 -1.65 -6.92 0.88
N GLN A 277 -1.19 -7.74 1.83
CA GLN A 277 -2.03 -8.20 2.95
C GLN A 277 -2.52 -7.00 3.76
N TYR A 278 -3.80 -6.66 3.61
CA TYR A 278 -4.37 -5.45 4.21
C TYR A 278 -4.37 -5.49 5.74
N GLU A 279 -4.48 -6.68 6.34
CA GLU A 279 -4.31 -6.91 7.77
C GLU A 279 -2.90 -6.57 8.28
N ALA A 280 -1.89 -6.46 7.41
CA ALA A 280 -0.58 -5.92 7.74
C ALA A 280 -0.56 -4.39 7.65
N VAL A 281 -1.25 -3.81 6.66
CA VAL A 281 -1.45 -2.34 6.52
C VAL A 281 -2.21 -1.76 7.72
N LEU A 282 -3.20 -2.49 8.26
CA LEU A 282 -3.98 -2.09 9.44
C LEU A 282 -3.25 -2.27 10.78
N LYS A 283 -2.11 -3.00 10.84
CA LYS A 283 -1.39 -3.26 12.10
C LYS A 283 -0.54 -2.07 12.54
N GLU A 284 0.21 -1.46 11.62
CA GLU A 284 1.17 -0.41 11.94
C GLU A 284 1.20 0.73 10.91
N PRO A 285 0.87 1.98 11.30
CA PRO A 285 0.16 2.36 12.52
C PRO A 285 -1.34 2.03 12.42
N LYS A 286 -1.89 1.29 13.39
CA LYS A 286 -3.36 1.17 13.50
C LYS A 286 -3.94 2.55 13.85
N TYR A 287 -4.86 3.04 13.02
CA TYR A 287 -5.67 4.24 13.30
C TYR A 287 -6.98 3.87 14.01
N GLU A 288 -7.46 4.73 14.91
CA GLU A 288 -8.77 4.62 15.54
C GLU A 288 -9.34 6.02 15.83
N VAL A 289 -10.47 6.38 15.23
CA VAL A 289 -11.07 7.72 15.42
C VAL A 289 -12.10 7.66 16.54
N GLN A 290 -11.74 8.21 17.69
CA GLN A 290 -12.60 8.19 18.89
C GLN A 290 -13.61 9.35 18.94
N GLY A 291 -13.50 10.31 18.03
CA GLY A 291 -14.45 11.40 17.87
C GLY A 291 -13.89 12.57 17.07
N ALA A 292 -14.61 13.68 17.09
CA ALA A 292 -14.09 14.98 16.71
C ALA A 292 -14.34 16.02 17.80
N CYS A 293 -13.64 17.14 17.76
CA CYS A 293 -13.84 18.27 18.67
C CYS A 293 -13.62 19.62 17.98
N VAL A 294 -14.32 20.63 18.46
CA VAL A 294 -14.11 22.04 18.10
C VAL A 294 -12.96 22.58 18.96
N PRO A 295 -11.85 23.06 18.39
CA PRO A 295 -10.80 23.71 19.16
C PRO A 295 -11.32 25.02 19.79
N ASP A 296 -10.99 25.24 21.05
CA ASP A 296 -11.36 26.44 21.80
C ASP A 296 -10.18 26.92 22.66
N ALA A 297 -10.39 27.90 23.54
CA ALA A 297 -9.33 28.48 24.38
C ALA A 297 -8.93 27.60 25.57
N ASP A 298 -9.83 26.71 26.02
CA ASP A 298 -9.65 25.84 27.19
C ASP A 298 -9.20 24.42 26.80
N GLY A 299 -9.35 24.06 25.52
CA GLY A 299 -8.87 22.81 24.93
C GLY A 299 -9.58 22.48 23.61
N CYS A 300 -10.48 21.50 23.65
CA CYS A 300 -11.22 21.06 22.47
C CYS A 300 -12.57 20.43 22.85
N LYS A 301 -13.65 21.21 22.76
CA LYS A 301 -15.03 20.78 23.02
C LYS A 301 -15.48 19.64 22.08
N PRO A 302 -15.86 18.45 22.58
CA PRO A 302 -16.29 17.34 21.73
C PRO A 302 -17.50 17.65 20.84
N VAL A 303 -17.49 17.14 19.60
CA VAL A 303 -18.66 17.06 18.73
C VAL A 303 -19.52 15.87 19.20
N PRO A 304 -20.75 16.06 19.71
CA PRO A 304 -21.49 14.97 20.33
C PRO A 304 -22.11 14.02 19.30
N GLY A 305 -21.64 12.77 19.26
CA GLY A 305 -22.24 11.71 18.45
C GLY A 305 -21.45 10.40 18.50
N LYS A 306 -22.02 9.34 17.91
CA LYS A 306 -21.36 8.03 17.75
C LYS A 306 -20.47 8.08 16.51
N PHE A 307 -19.19 7.75 16.67
CA PHE A 307 -18.28 7.51 15.55
C PHE A 307 -18.23 6.01 15.24
N ILE A 308 -18.17 5.67 13.95
CA ILE A 308 -18.01 4.31 13.41
C ILE A 308 -16.95 4.31 12.31
N VAL A 309 -16.43 3.14 11.96
CA VAL A 309 -15.96 2.93 10.58
C VAL A 309 -17.22 2.86 9.72
N GLY A 310 -17.38 3.80 8.79
CA GLY A 310 -18.50 3.82 7.85
C GLY A 310 -18.23 2.99 6.59
N GLY A 311 -16.97 2.78 6.23
CA GLY A 311 -16.59 1.88 5.15
C GLY A 311 -15.10 1.54 5.16
N ASP A 312 -14.77 0.35 4.68
CA ASP A 312 -13.39 -0.14 4.55
C ASP A 312 -13.10 -0.54 3.10
N VAL A 313 -12.58 0.44 2.35
CA VAL A 313 -12.17 0.31 0.94
C VAL A 313 -11.02 -0.68 0.79
N GLY A 314 -10.12 -0.75 1.77
CA GLY A 314 -8.99 -1.66 1.71
C GLY A 314 -9.37 -3.11 1.94
N PHE A 315 -10.39 -3.38 2.76
CA PHE A 315 -11.01 -4.70 2.87
C PHE A 315 -11.64 -5.11 1.54
N GLN A 316 -12.50 -4.25 0.96
CA GLN A 316 -13.20 -4.51 -0.30
C GLN A 316 -12.24 -4.67 -1.50
N ALA A 317 -11.08 -4.01 -1.48
CA ALA A 317 -10.00 -4.24 -2.45
C ALA A 317 -9.38 -5.66 -2.39
N THR A 318 -9.55 -6.40 -1.29
CA THR A 318 -8.93 -7.73 -1.09
C THR A 318 -9.89 -8.91 -1.10
N THR A 319 -11.18 -8.70 -0.76
CA THR A 319 -12.15 -9.80 -0.64
C THR A 319 -12.90 -10.13 -1.93
N ARG A 320 -12.90 -9.21 -2.90
CA ARG A 320 -13.60 -9.33 -4.20
C ARG A 320 -12.82 -10.17 -5.21
N GLY A 321 -12.49 -11.39 -4.80
CA GLY A 321 -11.55 -12.26 -5.50
C GLY A 321 -12.06 -12.82 -6.83
N GLY A 322 -11.27 -12.60 -7.89
CA GLY A 322 -11.45 -13.19 -9.21
C GLY A 322 -11.90 -12.18 -10.28
N ARG A 323 -11.21 -12.18 -11.43
CA ARG A 323 -11.55 -11.38 -12.62
C ARG A 323 -11.46 -12.27 -13.87
N PRO A 324 -12.17 -12.00 -14.98
CA PRO A 324 -12.11 -12.86 -16.17
C PRO A 324 -10.78 -12.67 -16.90
N ILE A 325 -10.19 -11.48 -16.74
CA ILE A 325 -8.88 -11.14 -17.27
C ILE A 325 -7.79 -12.03 -16.67
N ASP A 326 -7.96 -12.59 -15.46
CA ASP A 326 -6.96 -13.51 -14.88
C ASP A 326 -6.89 -14.83 -15.65
N ALA A 327 -8.01 -15.33 -16.18
CA ALA A 327 -8.02 -16.47 -17.09
C ALA A 327 -7.38 -16.14 -18.46
N VAL A 328 -7.62 -14.93 -18.98
CA VAL A 328 -6.99 -14.45 -20.23
C VAL A 328 -5.48 -14.27 -20.07
N LEU A 329 -5.03 -13.73 -18.94
CA LEU A 329 -3.62 -13.53 -18.60
C LEU A 329 -2.94 -14.88 -18.34
N GLY A 330 -3.60 -15.83 -17.67
CA GLY A 330 -3.15 -17.22 -17.54
C GLY A 330 -3.01 -17.93 -18.90
N GLY A 331 -3.93 -17.68 -19.84
CA GLY A 331 -3.81 -18.15 -21.22
C GLY A 331 -2.60 -17.56 -21.94
N LYS A 332 -2.33 -16.27 -21.78
CA LYS A 332 -1.15 -15.58 -22.36
C LYS A 332 0.17 -16.03 -21.73
N ALA A 333 0.18 -16.26 -20.41
CA ALA A 333 1.31 -16.84 -19.69
C ALA A 333 1.61 -18.26 -20.20
N SER A 334 0.58 -19.08 -20.40
CA SER A 334 0.70 -20.44 -20.95
C SER A 334 1.20 -20.44 -22.39
N PHE A 335 0.70 -19.54 -23.25
CA PHE A 335 1.19 -19.36 -24.61
C PHE A 335 2.66 -18.93 -24.62
N ARG A 336 3.03 -17.95 -23.79
CA ARG A 336 4.39 -17.46 -23.64
C ARG A 336 5.34 -18.56 -23.16
N GLU A 337 4.94 -19.37 -22.19
CA GLU A 337 5.72 -20.51 -21.71
C GLU A 337 5.91 -21.58 -22.79
N GLY A 338 4.87 -21.88 -23.57
CA GLY A 338 4.98 -22.75 -24.73
C GLY A 338 5.95 -22.20 -25.80
N ALA A 339 5.88 -20.90 -26.10
CA ALA A 339 6.76 -20.24 -27.06
C ALA A 339 8.23 -20.20 -26.58
N GLU A 340 8.48 -19.87 -25.31
CA GLU A 340 9.81 -19.95 -24.69
C GLU A 340 10.34 -21.39 -24.71
N GLY A 341 9.49 -22.39 -24.43
CA GLY A 341 9.85 -23.82 -24.51
C GLY A 341 10.24 -24.26 -25.93
N VAL A 342 9.45 -23.92 -26.93
CA VAL A 342 9.74 -24.19 -28.35
C VAL A 342 11.01 -23.47 -28.80
N ALA A 343 11.20 -22.21 -28.41
CA ALA A 343 12.40 -21.44 -28.75
C ALA A 343 13.68 -22.10 -28.21
N ASN A 344 13.68 -22.52 -26.94
CA ASN A 344 14.81 -23.21 -26.31
C ASN A 344 15.16 -24.53 -27.03
N VAL A 345 14.16 -25.34 -27.38
CA VAL A 345 14.39 -26.60 -28.12
C VAL A 345 14.89 -26.33 -29.54
N ALA A 346 14.29 -25.38 -30.27
CA ALA A 346 14.68 -25.04 -31.63
C ALA A 346 16.11 -24.48 -31.71
N THR A 347 16.51 -23.61 -30.77
CA THR A 347 17.86 -23.07 -30.68
C THR A 347 18.89 -24.14 -30.26
N ALA A 348 18.55 -25.05 -29.33
CA ALA A 348 19.46 -26.13 -28.93
C ALA A 348 19.69 -27.15 -30.07
N VAL A 349 18.62 -27.55 -30.77
CA VAL A 349 18.72 -28.41 -31.96
C VAL A 349 19.46 -27.69 -33.10
N GLY A 350 19.22 -26.38 -33.27
CA GLY A 350 19.91 -25.54 -34.24
C GLY A 350 21.42 -25.49 -34.03
N ALA A 351 21.86 -25.19 -32.80
CA ALA A 351 23.26 -25.17 -32.42
C ALA A 351 23.93 -26.54 -32.59
N ALA A 352 23.33 -27.62 -32.07
CA ALA A 352 23.88 -28.97 -32.20
C ALA A 352 23.99 -29.43 -33.66
N SER A 353 23.05 -29.05 -34.53
CA SER A 353 23.13 -29.33 -35.97
C SER A 353 24.24 -28.54 -36.65
N LEU A 354 24.49 -27.31 -36.20
CA LEU A 354 25.59 -26.46 -36.68
C LEU A 354 26.96 -27.03 -36.28
N ASP A 355 27.12 -27.50 -35.04
CA ASP A 355 28.34 -28.17 -34.56
C ASP A 355 28.61 -29.46 -35.37
N VAL A 356 27.59 -30.29 -35.58
CA VAL A 356 27.68 -31.48 -36.44
C VAL A 356 28.06 -31.09 -37.87
N ALA A 357 27.57 -29.98 -38.40
CA ALA A 357 27.94 -29.50 -39.73
C ALA A 357 29.40 -29.03 -39.81
N MET A 358 29.91 -28.33 -38.77
CA MET A 358 31.32 -27.93 -38.71
C MET A 358 32.26 -29.13 -38.61
N LEU A 359 31.86 -30.19 -37.89
CA LEU A 359 32.66 -31.41 -37.73
C LEU A 359 32.59 -32.37 -38.93
N SER A 360 31.48 -32.40 -39.67
CA SER A 360 31.26 -33.33 -40.80
C SER A 360 31.43 -32.70 -42.18
N GLY A 361 31.45 -31.36 -42.28
CA GLY A 361 31.37 -30.63 -43.55
C GLY A 361 30.00 -30.70 -44.25
N ASN A 362 28.99 -31.31 -43.61
CA ASN A 362 27.68 -31.52 -44.23
C ASN A 362 26.87 -30.21 -44.30
N ARG A 363 26.63 -29.73 -45.53
CA ARG A 363 25.87 -28.50 -45.81
C ARG A 363 24.39 -28.60 -45.44
N ASP A 364 23.80 -29.79 -45.49
CA ASP A 364 22.39 -29.98 -45.15
C ASP A 364 22.17 -29.86 -43.63
N ALA A 365 23.13 -30.35 -42.84
CA ALA A 365 23.16 -30.14 -41.40
C ALA A 365 23.33 -28.65 -41.02
N ALA A 366 24.15 -27.90 -41.78
CA ALA A 366 24.29 -26.45 -41.59
C ALA A 366 22.98 -25.71 -41.90
N GLY A 367 22.28 -26.10 -42.98
CA GLY A 367 20.98 -25.55 -43.34
C GLY A 367 19.94 -25.78 -42.25
N LEU A 368 19.83 -27.01 -41.74
CA LEU A 368 18.94 -27.36 -40.62
C LEU A 368 19.30 -26.59 -39.34
N GLY A 369 20.60 -26.42 -39.04
CA GLY A 369 21.08 -25.64 -37.90
C GLY A 369 20.62 -24.19 -37.94
N MET A 370 20.83 -23.52 -39.07
CA MET A 370 20.40 -22.13 -39.29
C MET A 370 18.88 -21.98 -39.23
N VAL A 371 18.11 -22.93 -39.77
CA VAL A 371 16.63 -22.92 -39.69
C VAL A 371 16.15 -23.10 -38.25
N GLY A 372 16.76 -24.00 -37.47
CA GLY A 372 16.44 -24.18 -36.05
C GLY A 372 16.68 -22.92 -35.23
N MET A 373 17.84 -22.26 -35.42
CA MET A 373 18.15 -20.99 -34.78
C MET A 373 17.19 -19.86 -35.19
N PHE A 374 16.84 -19.75 -36.48
CA PHE A 374 15.91 -18.72 -36.94
C PHE A 374 14.49 -18.94 -36.39
N ALA A 375 14.00 -20.18 -36.37
CA ALA A 375 12.72 -20.53 -35.75
C ALA A 375 12.73 -20.22 -34.24
N GLY A 376 13.83 -20.48 -33.55
CA GLY A 376 14.03 -20.10 -32.15
C GLY A 376 13.94 -18.59 -31.92
N LEU A 377 14.62 -17.78 -32.74
CA LEU A 377 14.57 -16.31 -32.67
C LEU A 377 13.18 -15.74 -32.97
N VAL A 378 12.44 -16.32 -33.93
CA VAL A 378 11.06 -15.91 -34.23
C VAL A 378 10.12 -16.27 -33.06
N ALA A 379 10.24 -17.47 -32.48
CA ALA A 379 9.46 -17.89 -31.32
C ALA A 379 9.77 -17.04 -30.08
N GLN A 380 11.04 -16.71 -29.83
CA GLN A 380 11.45 -15.78 -28.78
C GLN A 380 10.85 -14.38 -29.00
N GLY A 381 10.91 -13.84 -30.22
CA GLY A 381 10.29 -12.56 -30.56
C GLY A 381 8.78 -12.53 -30.34
N MET A 382 8.07 -13.65 -30.57
CA MET A 382 6.64 -13.77 -30.26
C MET A 382 6.39 -13.84 -28.73
N ALA A 383 7.24 -14.56 -27.99
CA ALA A 383 7.15 -14.66 -26.53
C ALA A 383 7.40 -13.30 -25.84
N GLU A 384 8.41 -12.55 -26.29
CA GLU A 384 8.78 -11.24 -25.76
C GLU A 384 7.67 -10.19 -25.98
N ASN A 385 6.99 -10.22 -27.13
CA ASN A 385 5.87 -9.32 -27.43
C ASN A 385 4.55 -9.70 -26.74
N THR A 386 4.44 -10.87 -26.11
CA THR A 386 3.20 -11.32 -25.45
C THR A 386 2.99 -10.63 -24.09
N GLN A 387 1.96 -9.79 -23.98
CA GLN A 387 1.61 -9.09 -22.74
C GLN A 387 0.77 -9.95 -21.79
N ALA A 388 1.45 -10.89 -21.12
CA ALA A 388 0.88 -11.71 -20.06
C ALA A 388 0.74 -11.00 -18.69
N GLN A 389 1.18 -9.75 -18.54
CA GLN A 389 1.19 -9.04 -17.25
C GLN A 389 -0.20 -8.52 -16.84
N ALA A 390 -0.53 -8.70 -15.56
CA ALA A 390 -1.67 -8.08 -14.92
C ALA A 390 -1.50 -6.55 -14.84
N ASP A 391 -2.61 -5.82 -14.93
CA ASP A 391 -2.62 -4.38 -14.67
C ASP A 391 -2.49 -4.14 -13.16
N ILE A 392 -1.41 -3.49 -12.75
CA ILE A 392 -1.11 -3.12 -11.36
C ILE A 392 -1.14 -1.60 -11.15
N ARG A 393 -1.73 -0.85 -12.09
CA ARG A 393 -2.12 0.56 -11.88
C ARG A 393 -3.15 0.64 -10.76
N GLU A 394 -3.00 1.63 -9.90
CA GLU A 394 -3.86 1.86 -8.73
C GLU A 394 -3.96 3.36 -8.45
N TRP A 395 -5.02 3.75 -7.74
CA TRP A 395 -5.17 5.07 -7.15
C TRP A 395 -4.44 5.14 -5.79
N GLU A 396 -3.15 5.44 -5.84
CA GLU A 396 -2.23 5.38 -4.68
C GLU A 396 -2.60 6.33 -3.52
N GLN A 397 -3.42 7.36 -3.83
CA GLN A 397 -3.91 8.34 -2.86
C GLN A 397 -5.15 7.87 -2.08
N LEU A 398 -5.82 6.81 -2.52
CA LEU A 398 -7.09 6.35 -1.95
C LEU A 398 -6.90 5.80 -0.53
N GLN A 399 -7.84 6.13 0.37
CA GLN A 399 -7.74 5.74 1.79
C GLN A 399 -8.38 4.38 2.06
N GLY A 400 -7.84 3.67 3.03
CA GLY A 400 -8.31 2.32 3.40
C GLY A 400 -9.63 2.38 4.17
N GLN A 401 -9.73 3.22 5.19
CA GLN A 401 -10.88 3.29 6.10
C GLN A 401 -11.47 4.70 6.15
N LEU A 402 -12.78 4.79 5.96
CA LEU A 402 -13.56 6.01 6.13
C LEU A 402 -14.35 5.91 7.44
N TRP A 403 -14.02 6.81 8.37
CA TRP A 403 -14.73 6.97 9.64
C TRP A 403 -15.86 7.97 9.49
N LEU A 404 -16.98 7.68 10.12
CA LEU A 404 -18.19 8.48 10.08
C LEU A 404 -18.65 8.79 11.50
N GLY A 405 -18.82 10.08 11.79
CA GLY A 405 -19.45 10.58 13.01
C GLY A 405 -20.58 11.54 12.66
N THR A 406 -21.56 11.65 13.56
CA THR A 406 -22.71 12.56 13.39
C THR A 406 -22.79 13.58 14.53
N GLY A 407 -23.63 14.60 14.38
CA GLY A 407 -23.96 15.53 15.45
C GLY A 407 -25.34 16.16 15.28
N SER A 408 -26.07 16.28 16.39
CA SER A 408 -27.46 16.74 16.43
C SER A 408 -27.64 18.27 16.41
N THR A 409 -26.56 19.03 16.28
CA THR A 409 -26.57 20.50 16.32
C THR A 409 -25.45 21.04 15.45
N LYS A 410 -25.75 22.00 14.57
CA LYS A 410 -24.74 22.67 13.71
C LYS A 410 -23.63 23.31 14.56
N LEU A 411 -22.43 23.36 14.01
CA LEU A 411 -21.26 23.99 14.65
C LEU A 411 -20.92 25.29 13.91
N GLU A 412 -20.65 26.36 14.65
CA GLU A 412 -20.22 27.63 14.09
C GLU A 412 -18.82 27.54 13.47
N ALA A 413 -17.90 26.81 14.13
CA ALA A 413 -16.49 26.75 13.77
C ALA A 413 -16.25 26.19 12.34
N PRO A 414 -15.50 26.89 11.47
CA PRO A 414 -15.28 26.49 10.07
C PRO A 414 -14.38 25.25 9.92
N ALA A 415 -13.78 24.78 11.01
CA ALA A 415 -12.98 23.57 11.07
C ALA A 415 -13.14 22.89 12.44
N VAL A 416 -12.96 21.56 12.45
CA VAL A 416 -12.88 20.73 13.66
C VAL A 416 -11.61 19.90 13.62
N ARG A 417 -11.30 19.16 14.70
CA ARG A 417 -10.21 18.18 14.72
C ARG A 417 -10.74 16.78 15.00
N ALA A 418 -10.25 15.78 14.30
CA ALA A 418 -10.46 14.37 14.63
C ALA A 418 -9.53 13.97 15.77
N ASN A 419 -10.09 13.29 16.77
CA ASN A 419 -9.35 12.65 17.85
C ASN A 419 -8.95 11.25 17.40
N VAL A 420 -7.88 11.20 16.60
CA VAL A 420 -7.31 9.96 16.09
C VAL A 420 -6.33 9.42 17.12
N GLN A 421 -6.49 8.16 17.53
CA GLN A 421 -5.41 7.41 18.16
C GLN A 421 -4.64 6.65 17.06
N THR A 422 -3.33 6.83 17.01
CA THR A 422 -2.40 5.99 16.26
C THR A 422 -1.63 5.10 17.21
N PHE A 423 -1.90 3.80 17.14
CA PHE A 423 -1.14 2.81 17.90
C PHE A 423 0.17 2.54 17.17
N THR A 424 1.26 3.04 17.75
CA THR A 424 2.62 2.66 17.33
C THR A 424 3.05 1.46 18.16
N GLN A 425 3.31 0.33 17.50
CA GLN A 425 3.95 -0.81 18.14
C GLN A 425 5.47 -0.67 17.99
N PHE A 426 6.22 -0.94 19.05
CA PHE A 426 7.67 -1.09 18.98
C PHE A 426 8.14 -2.10 20.01
N VAL A 427 9.16 -2.88 19.65
CA VAL A 427 9.72 -3.88 20.55
C VAL A 427 10.83 -3.26 21.41
N GLY A 428 10.74 -3.44 22.73
CA GLY A 428 11.67 -2.86 23.69
C GLY A 428 11.17 -2.99 25.12
N VAL A 429 11.40 -1.96 25.94
CA VAL A 429 11.05 -1.99 27.39
C VAL A 429 9.99 -0.97 27.85
N GLY A 430 9.65 0.04 27.04
CA GLY A 430 8.58 1.00 27.35
C GLY A 430 8.96 2.08 28.37
N MET A 431 10.08 2.76 28.14
CA MET A 431 10.52 3.95 28.91
C MET A 431 10.86 5.10 27.97
N SER A 432 10.97 6.30 28.52
CA SER A 432 11.60 7.47 27.90
C SER A 432 12.58 8.08 28.89
N PHE A 433 13.73 8.54 28.40
CA PHE A 433 14.79 9.13 29.21
C PHE A 433 15.28 10.43 28.59
N GLU A 434 15.75 11.35 29.42
CA GLU A 434 16.41 12.59 29.03
C GLU A 434 17.88 12.55 29.44
N ARG A 435 18.73 13.26 28.70
CA ARG A 435 20.15 13.41 29.01
C ARG A 435 20.41 14.81 29.57
N GLN A 436 20.97 14.86 30.78
CA GLN A 436 21.32 16.10 31.48
C GLN A 436 22.82 16.06 31.81
N GLY A 437 23.63 16.70 30.96
CA GLY A 437 25.10 16.63 31.05
C GLY A 437 25.64 15.21 30.77
N SER A 438 26.20 14.57 31.79
CA SER A 438 26.65 13.17 31.79
C SER A 438 25.58 12.16 32.23
N THR A 439 24.54 12.63 32.92
CA THR A 439 23.47 11.83 33.52
C THR A 439 22.38 11.53 32.49
N VAL A 440 21.82 10.32 32.55
CA VAL A 440 20.68 9.89 31.72
C VAL A 440 19.55 9.47 32.66
N LYS A 441 18.45 10.22 32.70
CA LYS A 441 17.38 10.05 33.68
C LYS A 441 16.09 9.58 33.01
N LEU A 442 15.46 8.54 33.56
CA LEU A 442 14.14 8.07 33.12
C LEU A 442 13.11 9.13 33.50
N VAL A 443 12.46 9.72 32.50
CA VAL A 443 11.41 10.74 32.68
C VAL A 443 10.00 10.16 32.55
N ASN A 444 9.85 9.05 31.82
CA ASN A 444 8.59 8.30 31.75
C ASN A 444 8.89 6.79 31.75
N VAL A 445 8.05 6.02 32.44
CA VAL A 445 8.04 4.55 32.37
C VAL A 445 6.57 4.15 32.20
N MET A 446 6.24 3.60 31.03
CA MET A 446 4.86 3.39 30.62
C MET A 446 4.18 2.34 31.51
N ALA A 447 3.04 2.70 32.10
CA ALA A 447 2.28 1.81 32.98
C ALA A 447 1.96 0.48 32.26
N GLY A 448 2.26 -0.65 32.91
CA GLY A 448 2.05 -2.00 32.36
C GLY A 448 3.09 -2.48 31.33
N ALA A 449 3.96 -1.60 30.80
CA ALA A 449 5.05 -1.99 29.90
C ALA A 449 6.18 -2.73 30.64
N PRO A 450 7.10 -3.44 29.94
CA PRO A 450 8.08 -4.31 30.59
C PRO A 450 8.94 -3.65 31.66
N ALA A 451 9.41 -2.42 31.45
CA ALA A 451 10.18 -1.65 32.43
C ALA A 451 9.37 -1.40 33.72
N HIS A 452 8.08 -1.06 33.59
CA HIS A 452 7.17 -0.91 34.72
C HIS A 452 6.95 -2.24 35.45
N ARG A 453 6.75 -3.34 34.70
CA ARG A 453 6.60 -4.69 35.27
C ARG A 453 7.87 -5.18 35.97
N ALA A 454 9.04 -4.75 35.53
CA ALA A 454 10.34 -4.98 36.15
C ALA A 454 10.67 -3.99 37.30
N GLY A 455 9.77 -3.05 37.63
CA GLY A 455 9.93 -2.16 38.78
C GLY A 455 10.75 -0.89 38.55
N LEU A 456 11.08 -0.54 37.30
CA LEU A 456 11.63 0.77 36.93
C LEU A 456 10.58 1.87 37.04
N ARG A 457 11.03 3.10 37.29
CA ARG A 457 10.18 4.26 37.60
C ARG A 457 10.72 5.52 36.93
N SER A 458 9.84 6.49 36.68
CA SER A 458 10.28 7.86 36.40
C SER A 458 11.03 8.39 37.64
N GLY A 459 12.18 9.02 37.41
CA GLY A 459 13.11 9.47 38.44
C GLY A 459 14.43 8.68 38.50
N ASP A 460 14.47 7.44 38.02
CA ASP A 460 15.68 6.58 38.03
C ASP A 460 16.77 7.13 37.09
N GLU A 461 18.04 7.01 37.47
CA GLU A 461 19.19 7.36 36.61
C GLU A 461 19.80 6.10 35.97
N LEU A 462 19.84 6.02 34.64
CA LEU A 462 20.44 4.93 33.88
C LEU A 462 21.96 5.09 33.80
N LEU A 463 22.71 4.12 34.34
CA LEU A 463 24.16 4.07 34.28
C LEU A 463 24.69 3.20 33.14
N ALA A 464 24.07 2.04 32.91
CA ALA A 464 24.54 1.06 31.91
C ALA A 464 23.41 0.21 31.30
N VAL A 465 23.64 -0.27 30.07
CA VAL A 465 22.78 -1.21 29.34
C VAL A 465 23.63 -2.40 28.92
N ASP A 466 23.25 -3.61 29.36
CA ASP A 466 24.02 -4.85 29.19
C ASP A 466 25.49 -4.71 29.62
N GLY A 467 25.71 -3.98 30.72
CA GLY A 467 27.03 -3.68 31.29
C GLY A 467 27.81 -2.55 30.59
N ALA A 468 27.39 -2.09 29.41
CA ALA A 468 28.02 -0.98 28.71
C ALA A 468 27.52 0.37 29.28
N PRO A 469 28.41 1.28 29.75
CA PRO A 469 28.00 2.55 30.34
C PRO A 469 27.38 3.50 29.31
N VAL A 470 26.33 4.24 29.71
CA VAL A 470 25.62 5.17 28.81
C VAL A 470 26.12 6.62 28.88
N ALA A 471 26.97 6.96 29.86
CA ALA A 471 27.38 8.33 30.15
C ALA A 471 28.03 9.07 28.96
N THR A 472 28.62 8.37 27.98
CA THR A 472 29.21 8.95 26.76
C THR A 472 28.36 8.79 25.50
N LEU A 473 27.25 8.05 25.56
CA LEU A 473 26.43 7.71 24.39
C LEU A 473 25.38 8.78 24.08
N GLN A 474 25.04 8.95 22.81
CA GLN A 474 23.93 9.83 22.43
C GLN A 474 22.58 9.14 22.69
N PRO A 475 21.48 9.88 22.89
CA PRO A 475 20.17 9.29 23.20
C PRO A 475 19.71 8.21 22.22
N GLN A 476 20.00 8.38 20.92
CA GLN A 476 19.71 7.38 19.89
C GLN A 476 20.50 6.08 20.04
N ASP A 477 21.76 6.12 20.51
CA ASP A 477 22.61 4.94 20.69
C ASP A 477 22.16 4.14 21.92
N ILE A 478 21.74 4.85 22.97
CA ILE A 478 21.14 4.28 24.18
C ILE A 478 19.81 3.60 23.81
N ALA A 479 18.96 4.28 23.05
CA ALA A 479 17.69 3.72 22.57
C ALA A 479 17.91 2.48 21.68
N ALA A 480 18.95 2.48 20.83
CA ALA A 480 19.30 1.33 20.01
C ALA A 480 19.73 0.10 20.84
N LYS A 481 20.49 0.29 21.94
CA LYS A 481 20.86 -0.79 22.87
C LYS A 481 19.68 -1.33 23.69
N VAL A 482 18.78 -0.44 24.11
CA VAL A 482 17.59 -0.81 24.90
C VAL A 482 16.54 -1.55 24.04
N ARG A 483 16.43 -1.22 22.75
CA ARG A 483 15.64 -1.97 21.76
C ARG A 483 16.28 -3.33 21.44
N GLY A 484 15.53 -4.20 20.75
CA GLY A 484 15.93 -5.56 20.41
C GLY A 484 14.71 -6.46 20.18
N ASN A 485 14.93 -7.75 19.92
CA ASN A 485 13.86 -8.70 19.59
C ASN A 485 12.97 -9.05 20.81
N ALA A 486 11.71 -9.39 20.57
CA ALA A 486 10.76 -9.73 21.62
C ALA A 486 11.17 -11.03 22.33
N GLY A 487 10.91 -11.12 23.63
CA GLY A 487 11.35 -12.24 24.48
C GLY A 487 12.84 -12.22 24.85
N THR A 488 13.66 -11.33 24.27
CA THR A 488 15.07 -11.19 24.68
C THR A 488 15.22 -10.34 25.94
N ALA A 489 16.14 -10.70 26.83
CA ALA A 489 16.45 -9.88 28.01
C ALA A 489 17.38 -8.71 27.67
N VAL A 490 17.27 -7.64 28.46
CA VAL A 490 18.26 -6.55 28.60
C VAL A 490 18.47 -6.29 30.09
N ASN A 491 19.72 -6.19 30.54
CA ASN A 491 20.01 -5.75 31.90
C ASN A 491 20.23 -4.24 31.95
N LEU A 492 19.44 -3.54 32.74
CA LEU A 492 19.49 -2.09 32.88
C LEU A 492 19.98 -1.75 34.28
N ARG A 493 21.21 -1.21 34.37
CA ARG A 493 21.76 -0.75 35.64
C ARG A 493 21.32 0.68 35.88
N VAL A 494 20.46 0.87 36.87
CA VAL A 494 19.94 2.18 37.28
C VAL A 494 20.40 2.56 38.70
N VAL A 495 20.33 3.83 39.04
CA VAL A 495 20.44 4.34 40.42
C VAL A 495 19.10 4.92 40.85
N ARG A 496 18.67 4.55 42.07
CA ARG A 496 17.49 5.09 42.73
C ARG A 496 17.86 5.46 44.17
N ASN A 497 17.65 6.72 44.54
CA ASN A 497 17.98 7.27 45.87
C ASN A 497 19.46 7.06 46.28
N GLY A 498 20.38 7.00 45.32
CA GLY A 498 21.81 6.73 45.54
C GLY A 498 22.22 5.26 45.41
N GLU A 499 21.28 4.32 45.52
CA GLU A 499 21.57 2.88 45.45
C GLU A 499 21.53 2.37 44.00
N PRO A 500 22.59 1.67 43.51
CA PRO A 500 22.61 1.05 42.20
C PRO A 500 21.85 -0.28 42.18
N GLN A 501 21.08 -0.52 41.13
CA GLN A 501 20.21 -1.68 40.95
C GLN A 501 20.36 -2.21 39.51
N ASP A 502 20.69 -3.49 39.36
CA ASP A 502 20.63 -4.20 38.07
C ASP A 502 19.23 -4.75 37.86
N VAL A 503 18.52 -4.24 36.86
CA VAL A 503 17.13 -4.62 36.56
C VAL A 503 17.07 -5.36 35.23
N PRO A 504 16.90 -6.70 35.23
CA PRO A 504 16.68 -7.46 34.01
C PRO A 504 15.25 -7.25 33.50
N VAL A 505 15.13 -6.76 32.27
CA VAL A 505 13.84 -6.54 31.60
C VAL A 505 13.75 -7.42 30.37
N VAL A 506 12.68 -8.22 30.26
CA VAL A 506 12.37 -8.96 29.03
C VAL A 506 11.72 -8.00 28.04
N ARG A 507 12.31 -7.83 26.85
CA ARG A 507 11.76 -6.99 25.78
C ARG A 507 10.45 -7.57 25.27
N ASP A 508 9.47 -6.71 25.03
CA ASP A 508 8.11 -7.06 24.63
C ASP A 508 7.60 -6.06 23.58
N THR A 509 6.46 -6.35 22.96
CA THR A 509 5.78 -5.39 22.09
C THR A 509 5.10 -4.33 22.94
N ILE A 510 5.56 -3.09 22.86
CA ILE A 510 4.90 -1.94 23.48
C ILE A 510 4.01 -1.25 22.46
N THR A 511 2.72 -1.25 22.75
CA THR A 511 1.72 -0.43 22.05
C THR A 511 1.67 0.94 22.73
N ASN A 512 2.19 1.98 22.06
CA ASN A 512 2.03 3.36 22.51
C ASN A 512 0.92 4.06 21.70
N PRO A 513 -0.22 4.44 22.31
CA PRO A 513 -1.21 5.29 21.68
C PRO A 513 -0.69 6.73 21.62
N VAL A 514 -0.21 7.14 20.44
CA VAL A 514 -0.04 8.56 20.13
C VAL A 514 -1.40 9.08 19.71
N VAL A 515 -1.78 10.30 20.11
CA VAL A 515 -3.09 10.89 19.74
C VAL A 515 -2.89 12.10 18.81
N PRO A 516 -2.61 11.89 17.50
CA PRO A 516 -2.52 12.97 16.55
C PRO A 516 -3.90 13.59 16.27
N SER A 517 -4.10 14.84 16.70
CA SER A 517 -5.28 15.61 16.29
C SER A 517 -5.14 16.06 14.84
N ALA A 518 -6.00 15.59 13.94
CA ALA A 518 -5.95 15.95 12.52
C ALA A 518 -7.07 16.96 12.17
N PRO A 519 -6.81 18.01 11.36
CA PRO A 519 -7.83 19.01 11.01
C PRO A 519 -8.83 18.48 9.97
N LEU A 520 -10.09 18.91 10.10
CA LEU A 520 -11.14 18.75 9.09
C LEU A 520 -11.70 20.13 8.71
N LYS A 521 -11.88 20.37 7.42
CA LYS A 521 -12.52 21.58 6.89
C LYS A 521 -14.03 21.37 6.79
N ARG A 522 -14.83 22.42 7.05
CA ARG A 522 -16.24 22.43 6.63
C ARG A 522 -16.30 22.51 5.10
N LEU A 523 -16.76 21.44 4.45
CA LEU A 523 -17.02 21.40 3.00
C LEU A 523 -18.45 21.80 2.64
N VAL A 524 -19.40 21.56 3.54
CA VAL A 524 -20.83 21.86 3.34
C VAL A 524 -21.34 22.67 4.52
N ASP A 525 -22.09 23.73 4.24
CA ASP A 525 -22.78 24.53 5.25
C ASP A 525 -24.16 25.00 4.74
N ALA A 526 -25.05 24.03 4.56
CA ALA A 526 -26.42 24.26 4.12
C ALA A 526 -27.34 24.60 5.31
N PRO A 527 -28.56 25.14 5.07
CA PRO A 527 -29.49 25.47 6.14
C PRO A 527 -29.83 24.28 7.06
N ARG A 528 -29.95 23.07 6.50
CA ARG A 528 -30.29 21.84 7.23
C ARG A 528 -29.09 21.02 7.71
N CYS A 529 -27.93 21.12 7.06
CA CYS A 529 -26.82 20.18 7.29
C CYS A 529 -25.42 20.79 7.08
N GLN A 530 -24.42 20.20 7.74
CA GLN A 530 -22.99 20.47 7.56
C GLN A 530 -22.23 19.17 7.28
N LEU A 531 -21.12 19.27 6.55
CA LEU A 531 -20.12 18.21 6.39
C LEU A 531 -18.75 18.76 6.74
N TYR A 532 -18.09 18.12 7.71
CA TYR A 532 -16.66 18.29 7.97
C TYR A 532 -15.90 17.10 7.41
N TRP A 533 -14.85 17.35 6.62
CA TRP A 533 -14.03 16.30 6.01
C TRP A 533 -12.52 16.56 6.17
N GLY A 534 -11.77 15.48 6.38
CA GLY A 534 -10.31 15.49 6.56
C GLY A 534 -9.73 14.08 6.52
N ARG A 535 -8.39 13.99 6.51
CA ARG A 535 -7.66 12.76 6.15
C ARG A 535 -6.36 12.61 6.95
N ALA A 536 -6.04 11.42 7.45
CA ALA A 536 -4.80 11.10 8.16
C ALA A 536 -3.69 10.58 7.21
N MET A 537 -3.29 11.39 6.23
CA MET A 537 -2.05 11.15 5.48
C MET A 537 -0.91 12.01 6.03
N PRO A 538 0.22 11.40 6.48
CA PRO A 538 1.46 12.16 6.61
C PRO A 538 1.93 12.60 5.22
N ALA A 539 2.48 13.82 5.11
CA ALA A 539 2.81 14.46 3.84
C ALA A 539 3.80 13.67 2.93
N ALA A 540 4.49 12.66 3.47
CA ALA A 540 5.36 11.76 2.72
C ALA A 540 4.63 10.91 1.65
N ALA A 541 3.32 10.65 1.81
CA ALA A 541 2.56 9.90 0.80
C ALA A 541 2.27 10.69 -0.49
N ALA A 542 2.56 12.00 -0.51
CA ALA A 542 2.36 12.85 -1.68
C ALA A 542 3.44 12.69 -2.78
N THR A 543 4.49 11.88 -2.57
CA THR A 543 5.51 11.70 -3.60
C THR A 543 4.99 10.85 -4.76
N VAL A 544 4.91 11.45 -5.95
CA VAL A 544 4.62 10.83 -7.27
C VAL A 544 5.65 9.75 -7.69
N ARG A 545 6.56 9.34 -6.79
CA ARG A 545 7.57 8.29 -6.98
C ARG A 545 7.00 6.89 -7.21
N GLU A 546 5.77 6.62 -6.80
CA GLU A 546 5.05 5.37 -7.14
C GLU A 546 4.32 5.45 -8.49
N ALA A 547 4.65 6.44 -9.33
CA ALA A 547 4.35 6.32 -10.76
C ALA A 547 4.94 5.01 -11.29
N GLY A 548 4.08 4.23 -11.96
CA GLY A 548 4.50 3.04 -12.69
C GLY A 548 5.36 3.40 -13.91
N PRO A 549 5.55 2.47 -14.85
CA PRO A 549 6.19 2.81 -16.10
C PRO A 549 5.38 3.93 -16.75
N LEU A 550 6.05 5.05 -16.97
CA LEU A 550 5.59 6.08 -17.89
C LEU A 550 5.70 5.45 -19.28
N GLU A 551 4.70 4.64 -19.64
CA GLU A 551 4.55 4.02 -20.94
C GLU A 551 4.25 5.15 -21.94
N PRO A 552 5.24 5.66 -22.68
CA PRO A 552 5.12 6.94 -23.35
C PRO A 552 4.17 6.82 -24.54
N GLY A 553 3.50 7.93 -24.84
CA GLY A 553 2.36 7.98 -25.75
C GLY A 553 2.56 7.24 -27.07
N GLU A 554 1.70 6.26 -27.28
CA GLU A 554 1.31 5.76 -28.60
C GLU A 554 -0.22 5.50 -28.64
N HIS A 555 -0.98 6.08 -27.71
CA HIS A 555 -2.44 6.06 -27.76
C HIS A 555 -2.90 7.05 -28.86
N PRO A 556 -3.64 6.63 -29.90
CA PRO A 556 -3.88 7.48 -31.07
C PRO A 556 -4.61 8.80 -30.80
N ARG A 557 -5.39 8.89 -29.70
CA ARG A 557 -6.02 10.15 -29.26
C ARG A 557 -5.12 11.08 -28.45
N ASP A 558 -3.89 10.72 -28.09
CA ASP A 558 -3.03 11.57 -27.22
C ASP A 558 -2.89 13.03 -27.70
N PRO A 559 -2.78 13.35 -29.01
CA PRO A 559 -2.78 14.74 -29.48
C PRO A 559 -4.11 15.48 -29.21
N ALA A 560 -5.24 14.80 -29.41
CA ALA A 560 -6.58 15.35 -29.14
C ALA A 560 -6.81 15.51 -27.63
N PHE A 561 -6.46 14.49 -26.84
CA PHE A 561 -6.55 14.48 -25.39
C PHE A 561 -5.72 15.60 -24.75
N ARG A 562 -4.52 15.90 -25.27
CA ARG A 562 -3.72 17.04 -24.81
C ARG A 562 -4.43 18.38 -25.06
N GLY A 563 -5.18 18.50 -26.15
CA GLY A 563 -6.09 19.62 -26.39
C GLY A 563 -7.31 19.64 -25.45
N GLU A 564 -7.94 18.47 -25.20
CA GLU A 564 -9.05 18.33 -24.24
C GLU A 564 -8.64 18.83 -22.84
N ILE A 565 -7.50 18.39 -22.31
CA ILE A 565 -7.04 18.78 -20.97
C ILE A 565 -6.52 20.22 -20.92
N GLN A 566 -5.99 20.76 -22.01
CA GLN A 566 -5.65 22.19 -22.12
C GLN A 566 -6.91 23.07 -22.07
N ALA A 567 -7.99 22.70 -22.76
CA ALA A 567 -9.27 23.40 -22.65
C ALA A 567 -9.94 23.24 -21.27
N MET A 568 -9.71 22.11 -20.59
CA MET A 568 -10.29 21.82 -19.28
C MET A 568 -9.56 22.51 -18.12
N PHE A 569 -8.23 22.50 -18.12
CA PHE A 569 -7.39 22.91 -16.98
C PHE A 569 -6.37 24.01 -17.29
N GLY A 570 -6.27 24.46 -18.55
CA GLY A 570 -5.43 25.60 -18.93
C GLY A 570 -5.91 26.93 -18.35
N ALA A 571 -5.06 27.95 -18.50
CA ALA A 571 -5.31 29.35 -18.15
C ALA A 571 -5.27 30.21 -19.42
#